data_AF-A0A8B9YX07-F1
#
_entry.id   AF-A0A8B9YX07-F1
#
_cell.length_a   1.000
_cell.length_b   1.000
_cell.length_c   1.000
_cell.angle_alpha   90.00
_cell.angle_beta   90.00
_cell.angle_gamma   90.00
#
_symmetry.space_group_name_H-M   'P 1'
#
loop_
_entity.id
_entity.type
_entity.pdbx_description
1 polymer ?
#
loop_
_entity_poly.entity_id
_entity_poly.type
_entity_poly.pdbx_seq_one_letter_code
_entity_poly.pdbx_strand_id
1 'polypeptide(L)'
;MADNLPSEFDVIVIGTGLPESIIAAACSRSGQRVLHVDSQDLHEDVEEAGALQKNHASVTSVNCTEAADSACLPVEDESLRTTSCEIPAEQTPSSDPERALEQRKQVKMYLWPKTQQNSQRKIGLLTLKSLKKAGGLISIWYQRMCAVFGGIYCLRHSVQCLVVDKESGKCKAIIDQYGQRIISKHFLVEDSYLSENTCAHVQYRQISRAILITDRSVLKTDSDQQISILTVPAEEPGTFAVRVIELCSSTMTCMKGSYLVHLTCTSSKTAREDLEPVVQKLFTPYTETEIENEEIEKPRLLWGLYFNMRDSSDVNRNTYNDLPSNVYVCSGPDCALGNDNAVKQAEALFQQICPNEDFCPPPPNPEDIILDGDSLQPEASESSALPEASSETPKESSNLRNPEEPSK
;
A
#
# COMPACT_ATOMS: atom_id res chain seq x y z
N MET A 1 -30.06 -2.88 -14.00
CA MET A 1 -30.44 -1.54 -13.53
C MET A 1 -29.47 -1.22 -12.41
N ALA A 2 -28.61 -0.22 -12.57
CA ALA A 2 -27.77 0.23 -11.46
C ALA A 2 -28.70 0.99 -10.52
N ASP A 3 -28.79 0.57 -9.27
CA ASP A 3 -29.50 1.34 -8.25
C ASP A 3 -28.80 2.70 -8.14
N ASN A 4 -29.56 3.78 -8.34
CA ASN A 4 -29.01 5.14 -8.28
C ASN A 4 -28.47 5.39 -6.87
N LEU A 5 -27.25 5.93 -6.77
CA LEU A 5 -26.68 6.31 -5.48
C LEU A 5 -27.55 7.40 -4.81
N PRO A 6 -27.57 7.47 -3.47
CA PRO A 6 -28.11 8.62 -2.77
C PRO A 6 -27.50 9.92 -3.29
N SER A 7 -28.30 10.99 -3.36
CA SER A 7 -27.85 12.28 -3.90
C SER A 7 -27.08 13.14 -2.89
N GLU A 8 -26.96 12.70 -1.63
CA GLU A 8 -26.36 13.50 -0.55
C GLU A 8 -25.62 12.61 0.46
N PHE A 9 -24.40 13.03 0.79
CA PHE A 9 -23.54 12.43 1.80
C PHE A 9 -22.94 13.54 2.68
N ASP A 10 -22.38 13.19 3.82
CA ASP A 10 -21.65 14.14 4.66
C ASP A 10 -20.17 14.23 4.25
N VAL A 11 -19.60 13.09 3.86
CA VAL A 11 -18.21 12.95 3.41
C VAL A 11 -18.15 12.12 2.13
N ILE A 12 -17.48 12.62 1.10
CA ILE A 12 -17.14 11.88 -0.11
C ILE A 12 -15.64 11.65 -0.12
N VAL A 13 -15.21 10.41 -0.36
CA VAL A 13 -13.82 9.97 -0.43
C VAL A 13 -13.55 9.45 -1.84
N ILE A 14 -12.53 10.00 -2.50
CA ILE A 14 -12.10 9.63 -3.85
C ILE A 14 -10.71 9.00 -3.74
N GLY A 15 -10.63 7.70 -4.01
CA GLY A 15 -9.42 6.88 -3.91
C GLY A 15 -9.43 5.91 -2.72
N THR A 16 -8.85 4.73 -2.90
CA THR A 16 -8.86 3.59 -1.95
C THR A 16 -7.56 3.37 -1.18
N GLY A 17 -6.68 4.38 -1.14
CA GLY A 17 -5.45 4.32 -0.37
C GLY A 17 -5.68 4.10 1.13
N LEU A 18 -4.59 3.87 1.85
CA LEU A 18 -4.63 3.62 3.28
C LEU A 18 -5.19 4.83 4.08
N PRO A 19 -4.70 6.07 3.93
CA PRO A 19 -5.23 7.20 4.70
C PRO A 19 -6.72 7.44 4.41
N GLU A 20 -7.14 7.37 3.16
CA GLU A 20 -8.53 7.51 2.69
C GLU A 20 -9.43 6.49 3.39
N SER A 21 -9.00 5.22 3.40
CA SER A 21 -9.73 4.13 4.04
C SER A 21 -9.86 4.33 5.55
N ILE A 22 -8.79 4.77 6.23
CA ILE A 22 -8.81 5.06 7.67
C ILE A 22 -9.79 6.21 7.97
N ILE A 23 -9.74 7.30 7.21
CA ILE A 23 -10.62 8.47 7.41
C ILE A 23 -12.08 8.07 7.14
N ALA A 24 -12.35 7.34 6.06
CA ALA A 24 -13.70 6.85 5.75
C ALA A 24 -14.27 6.00 6.90
N ALA A 25 -13.45 5.09 7.46
CA ALA A 25 -13.82 4.31 8.62
C ALA A 25 -14.11 5.21 9.83
N ALA A 26 -13.19 6.11 10.18
CA ALA A 26 -13.36 7.03 11.31
C ALA A 26 -14.65 7.87 11.18
N CYS A 27 -14.88 8.50 10.03
CA CYS A 27 -16.08 9.30 9.78
C CYS A 27 -17.37 8.49 9.91
N SER A 28 -17.41 7.27 9.33
CA SER A 28 -18.59 6.40 9.47
C SER A 28 -18.85 5.98 10.92
N ARG A 29 -17.79 5.78 11.73
CA ARG A 29 -17.94 5.45 13.16
C ARG A 29 -18.53 6.59 13.97
N SER A 30 -18.23 7.83 13.59
CA SER A 30 -18.83 9.03 14.15
C SER A 30 -20.22 9.35 13.55
N GLY A 31 -20.82 8.41 12.83
CA GLY A 31 -22.19 8.52 12.31
C GLY A 31 -22.33 9.36 11.03
N GLN A 32 -21.24 9.72 10.36
CA GLN A 32 -21.29 10.45 9.09
C GLN A 32 -21.75 9.52 7.96
N ARG A 33 -22.57 10.03 7.02
CA ARG A 33 -22.85 9.32 5.77
C ARG A 33 -21.66 9.45 4.84
N VAL A 34 -20.95 8.34 4.62
CA VAL A 34 -19.74 8.31 3.81
C VAL A 34 -20.00 7.63 2.47
N LEU A 35 -19.61 8.28 1.37
CA LEU A 35 -19.48 7.67 0.05
C LEU A 35 -18.01 7.56 -0.31
N HIS A 36 -17.56 6.35 -0.62
CA HIS A 36 -16.19 6.07 -1.05
C HIS A 36 -16.23 5.57 -2.50
N VAL A 37 -15.56 6.29 -3.40
CA VAL A 37 -15.52 5.99 -4.83
C VAL A 37 -14.08 5.83 -5.31
N ASP A 38 -13.87 4.94 -6.27
CA ASP A 38 -12.58 4.71 -6.90
C ASP A 38 -12.77 4.35 -8.38
N SER A 39 -11.94 4.93 -9.26
CA SER A 39 -11.99 4.62 -10.69
C SER A 39 -11.27 3.32 -11.04
N GLN A 40 -10.34 2.86 -10.20
CA GLN A 40 -9.53 1.68 -10.43
C GLN A 40 -10.31 0.39 -10.17
N ASP A 41 -9.98 -0.63 -10.96
CA ASP A 41 -10.39 -2.00 -10.67
C ASP A 41 -9.30 -2.68 -9.82
N LEU A 42 -9.57 -2.88 -8.54
CA LEU A 42 -8.69 -3.62 -7.64
C LEU A 42 -8.44 -5.09 -8.09
N HIS A 43 -9.09 -5.56 -9.18
CA HIS A 43 -9.07 -6.94 -9.63
C HIS A 43 -8.38 -7.18 -10.99
N GLU A 44 -7.95 -6.16 -11.75
CA GLU A 44 -7.43 -6.35 -13.13
C GLU A 44 -5.92 -6.13 -13.34
N ASP A 45 -5.17 -5.53 -12.41
CA ASP A 45 -3.72 -5.26 -12.60
C ASP A 45 -2.78 -6.49 -12.52
N VAL A 46 -3.29 -7.71 -12.72
CA VAL A 46 -2.47 -8.94 -12.84
C VAL A 46 -2.37 -9.44 -14.28
N GLU A 47 -3.15 -8.91 -15.23
CA GLU A 47 -3.04 -9.28 -16.64
C GLU A 47 -2.50 -8.12 -17.50
N GLU A 48 -1.17 -7.90 -17.49
CA GLU A 48 -0.39 -7.58 -18.72
C GLU A 48 1.13 -7.37 -18.49
N ALA A 49 1.74 -7.96 -17.46
CA ALA A 49 3.22 -8.11 -17.43
C ALA A 49 3.65 -9.37 -18.20
N GLY A 50 3.24 -9.48 -19.47
CA GLY A 50 3.31 -10.71 -20.24
C GLY A 50 3.60 -10.49 -21.73
N ALA A 51 4.73 -9.90 -22.08
CA ALA A 51 5.32 -10.11 -23.39
C ALA A 51 6.83 -10.37 -23.25
N LEU A 52 7.20 -11.65 -23.32
CA LEU A 52 8.55 -12.10 -23.64
C LEU A 52 9.04 -11.39 -24.90
N GLN A 53 9.95 -10.42 -24.78
CA GLN A 53 10.85 -10.14 -25.89
C GLN A 53 11.95 -11.20 -25.90
N LYS A 54 11.73 -12.21 -26.74
CA LYS A 54 12.79 -13.09 -27.23
C LYS A 54 13.87 -12.23 -27.87
N ASN A 55 15.05 -12.25 -27.28
CA ASN A 55 16.26 -11.70 -27.88
C ASN A 55 16.56 -12.43 -29.19
N HIS A 56 16.60 -11.69 -30.29
CA HIS A 56 17.49 -12.03 -31.39
C HIS A 56 18.54 -10.94 -31.48
N ALA A 57 19.74 -11.26 -31.00
CA ALA A 57 20.94 -10.48 -31.24
C ALA A 57 21.26 -10.46 -32.74
N SER A 58 21.57 -9.28 -33.26
CA SER A 58 22.52 -9.12 -34.36
C SER A 58 23.36 -7.89 -34.07
N VAL A 59 24.63 -8.15 -33.80
CA VAL A 59 25.73 -7.19 -33.67
C VAL A 59 25.92 -6.46 -34.99
N THR A 60 26.07 -5.14 -34.96
CA THR A 60 26.95 -4.43 -35.90
C THR A 60 27.52 -3.17 -35.24
N SER A 61 28.84 -3.16 -35.13
CA SER A 61 29.71 -2.07 -34.70
C SER A 61 29.78 -0.94 -35.73
N VAL A 62 29.79 0.34 -35.31
CA VAL A 62 30.62 1.42 -35.90
C VAL A 62 30.89 2.54 -34.87
N ASN A 63 32.10 3.10 -34.97
CA ASN A 63 32.85 4.00 -34.10
C ASN A 63 32.28 5.38 -33.75
N CYS A 64 32.85 5.93 -32.66
CA CYS A 64 32.85 7.33 -32.25
C CYS A 64 33.65 8.26 -33.19
N THR A 65 33.13 9.47 -33.40
CA THR A 65 33.75 10.81 -33.58
C THR A 65 32.55 11.77 -33.68
N GLU A 66 32.45 12.98 -33.14
CA GLU A 66 33.41 14.08 -33.07
C GLU A 66 32.86 15.19 -32.15
N ALA A 67 33.75 16.09 -31.75
CA ALA A 67 33.58 17.17 -30.78
C ALA A 67 32.69 18.35 -31.24
N ALA A 68 32.22 19.15 -30.27
CA ALA A 68 32.01 20.58 -30.45
C ALA A 68 32.20 21.34 -29.12
N ASP A 69 33.28 22.11 -29.06
CA ASP A 69 33.53 23.21 -28.15
C ASP A 69 32.43 24.29 -28.23
N SER A 70 32.11 24.93 -27.09
CA SER A 70 32.10 26.40 -27.04
C SER A 70 32.15 26.90 -25.60
N ALA A 71 33.25 27.59 -25.28
CA ALA A 71 33.41 28.44 -24.11
C ALA A 71 32.52 29.70 -24.20
N CYS A 72 32.12 30.25 -23.04
CA CYS A 72 32.28 31.68 -22.70
C CYS A 72 31.70 32.00 -21.30
N LEU A 73 32.54 32.56 -20.43
CA LEU A 73 32.19 33.34 -19.24
C LEU A 73 32.09 34.84 -19.62
N PRO A 74 31.39 35.65 -18.82
CA PRO A 74 32.05 36.81 -18.16
C PRO A 74 31.60 36.98 -16.68
N VAL A 75 32.50 37.13 -15.69
CA VAL A 75 33.14 38.36 -15.10
C VAL A 75 32.18 39.37 -14.43
N GLU A 76 32.18 39.30 -13.08
CA GLU A 76 32.13 40.29 -11.96
C GLU A 76 31.52 41.72 -12.14
N ASP A 77 30.70 42.20 -11.18
CA ASP A 77 31.17 43.02 -10.02
C ASP A 77 30.09 43.39 -8.95
N GLU A 78 30.57 43.50 -7.69
CA GLU A 78 30.18 44.22 -6.45
C GLU A 78 28.73 44.56 -5.99
N SER A 79 28.40 44.20 -4.73
CA SER A 79 28.41 45.16 -3.59
C SER A 79 27.83 44.64 -2.24
N LEU A 80 28.74 44.47 -1.27
CA LEU A 80 28.78 44.86 0.16
C LEU A 80 27.61 44.67 1.18
N ARG A 81 28.08 44.28 2.39
CA ARG A 81 27.61 44.50 3.79
C ARG A 81 26.87 43.31 4.44
N THR A 82 27.20 42.79 5.63
CA THR A 82 28.03 43.30 6.76
C THR A 82 28.24 42.19 7.82
N THR A 83 29.46 42.14 8.40
CA THR A 83 29.85 41.81 9.80
C THR A 83 29.33 40.51 10.46
N SER A 84 30.17 39.50 10.71
CA SER A 84 31.20 39.36 11.77
C SER A 84 30.64 38.99 13.15
N CYS A 85 31.01 37.80 13.63
CA CYS A 85 31.42 37.53 15.01
C CYS A 85 32.29 36.26 15.06
N GLU A 86 33.53 36.42 15.51
CA GLU A 86 34.55 35.38 15.64
C GLU A 86 34.79 35.01 17.13
N ILE A 87 34.70 33.69 17.39
CA ILE A 87 35.45 32.75 18.26
C ILE A 87 35.70 33.08 19.78
N PRO A 88 35.93 32.06 20.64
CA PRO A 88 37.25 31.40 20.71
C PRO A 88 37.22 29.86 20.80
N ALA A 89 38.32 29.28 20.29
CA ALA A 89 38.62 27.87 20.17
C ALA A 89 39.00 27.25 21.52
N GLU A 90 38.73 25.96 21.72
CA GLU A 90 39.58 25.08 22.52
C GLU A 90 39.55 23.61 22.03
N GLN A 91 40.77 23.12 21.76
CA GLN A 91 41.28 21.76 21.99
C GLN A 91 40.78 20.58 21.15
N THR A 92 41.54 20.30 20.09
CA THR A 92 41.74 18.97 19.49
C THR A 92 42.30 17.95 20.49
N PRO A 93 41.82 16.70 20.47
CA PRO A 93 42.66 15.53 20.67
C PRO A 93 42.87 14.79 19.34
N SER A 94 44.13 14.49 19.07
CA SER A 94 44.61 13.58 18.02
C SER A 94 43.82 12.27 17.97
N SER A 95 43.48 11.81 16.77
CA SER A 95 43.14 10.39 16.58
C SER A 95 43.75 9.85 15.29
N ASP A 96 44.49 8.77 15.46
CA ASP A 96 45.24 8.04 14.46
C ASP A 96 44.41 7.66 13.21
N PRO A 97 44.97 7.78 11.99
CA PRO A 97 44.29 7.40 10.75
C PRO A 97 44.12 5.88 10.58
N GLU A 98 44.68 5.04 11.45
CA GLU A 98 44.56 3.57 11.36
C GLU A 98 43.25 3.01 11.92
N ARG A 99 42.42 3.80 12.60
CA ARG A 99 41.11 3.34 13.13
C ARG A 99 39.93 3.60 12.21
N ALA A 100 40.13 4.34 11.12
CA ALA A 100 39.09 4.68 10.14
C ALA A 100 38.83 3.58 9.09
N LEU A 101 39.68 2.55 9.02
CA LEU A 101 39.60 1.50 8.00
C LEU A 101 38.73 0.29 8.40
N GLU A 102 38.40 0.13 9.69
CA GLU A 102 37.69 -1.07 10.20
C GLU A 102 36.16 -0.90 10.31
N GLN A 103 35.58 0.24 9.89
CA GLN A 103 34.13 0.48 9.95
C GLN A 103 33.38 0.29 8.62
N ARG A 104 34.05 -0.16 7.55
CA ARG A 104 33.41 -0.47 6.26
C ARG A 104 33.21 -1.97 6.08
N LYS A 105 32.18 -2.51 6.75
CA LYS A 105 31.36 -3.71 6.39
C LYS A 105 30.55 -4.11 7.62
N GLN A 106 29.46 -3.39 7.89
CA GLN A 106 28.47 -3.86 8.86
C GLN A 106 27.10 -3.92 8.20
N VAL A 107 26.86 -5.06 7.54
CA VAL A 107 25.51 -5.49 7.18
C VAL A 107 24.82 -5.90 8.48
N LYS A 108 23.90 -5.07 8.97
CA LYS A 108 23.06 -5.44 10.12
C LYS A 108 21.83 -6.18 9.60
N MET A 109 21.81 -7.49 9.83
CA MET A 109 20.66 -8.33 9.59
C MET A 109 19.96 -8.60 10.92
N TYR A 110 18.67 -8.28 11.01
CA TYR A 110 17.88 -8.53 12.20
C TYR A 110 17.11 -9.85 12.04
N LEU A 111 17.56 -10.90 12.74
CA LEU A 111 16.84 -12.18 12.88
C LEU A 111 16.04 -12.15 14.19
N TRP A 112 14.75 -12.47 14.14
CA TRP A 112 13.89 -12.51 15.33
C TRP A 112 13.87 -13.92 15.97
N PRO A 113 14.35 -14.12 17.21
CA PRO A 113 14.31 -15.43 17.89
C PRO A 113 12.91 -15.82 18.41
N LYS A 114 12.61 -17.13 18.41
CA LYS A 114 11.30 -17.72 18.77
C LYS A 114 10.87 -17.62 20.26
N THR A 115 11.62 -17.00 21.17
CA THR A 115 11.42 -17.17 22.62
C THR A 115 10.67 -16.07 23.38
N GLN A 116 10.15 -15.01 22.74
CA GLN A 116 9.23 -14.03 23.38
C GLN A 116 7.77 -14.19 22.95
N GLN A 117 7.28 -15.43 22.89
CA GLN A 117 6.09 -15.78 22.12
C GLN A 117 4.78 -15.97 22.89
N ASN A 118 4.58 -15.43 24.10
CA ASN A 118 3.29 -15.62 24.81
C ASN A 118 2.45 -14.37 25.07
N SER A 119 3.02 -13.17 25.20
CA SER A 119 2.22 -11.94 25.37
C SER A 119 1.98 -11.17 24.07
N GLN A 120 2.73 -11.49 23.00
CA GLN A 120 2.58 -10.88 21.67
C GLN A 120 1.77 -11.72 20.68
N ARG A 121 1.19 -12.86 21.08
CA ARG A 121 0.43 -13.74 20.17
C ARG A 121 -0.81 -13.07 19.57
N LYS A 122 -1.44 -12.11 20.25
CA LYS A 122 -2.63 -11.43 19.72
C LYS A 122 -2.29 -10.38 18.66
N ILE A 123 -1.21 -9.63 18.86
CA ILE A 123 -0.76 -8.58 17.92
C ILE A 123 0.02 -9.22 16.76
N GLY A 124 0.90 -10.18 17.05
CA GLY A 124 1.69 -10.89 16.05
C GLY A 124 0.86 -11.75 15.11
N LEU A 125 -0.28 -12.33 15.54
CA LEU A 125 -1.16 -13.08 14.64
C LEU A 125 -1.95 -12.16 13.69
N LEU A 126 -2.17 -10.90 14.06
CA LEU A 126 -2.71 -9.88 13.17
C LEU A 126 -1.63 -9.45 12.16
N THR A 127 -0.39 -9.24 12.59
CA THR A 127 0.73 -8.91 11.67
C THR A 127 1.09 -10.07 10.73
N LEU A 128 1.06 -11.32 11.20
CA LEU A 128 1.34 -12.51 10.38
C LEU A 128 0.17 -12.88 9.46
N LYS A 129 -1.07 -12.53 9.81
CA LYS A 129 -2.21 -12.60 8.88
C LYS A 129 -2.22 -11.42 7.91
N SER A 130 -1.73 -10.24 8.30
CA SER A 130 -1.50 -9.10 7.40
C SER A 130 -0.37 -9.35 6.40
N LEU A 131 0.59 -10.22 6.73
CA LEU A 131 1.60 -10.71 5.79
C LEU A 131 1.05 -11.68 4.74
N LYS A 132 -0.22 -12.10 4.81
CA LYS A 132 -0.83 -13.03 3.83
C LYS A 132 -1.00 -12.46 2.42
N LYS A 133 -0.80 -11.15 2.22
CA LYS A 133 -0.86 -10.41 0.94
C LYS A 133 -0.35 -8.99 1.22
N ALA A 134 0.45 -8.44 0.32
CA ALA A 134 1.09 -7.12 0.40
C ALA A 134 0.16 -5.99 0.90
N GLY A 135 0.74 -4.93 1.46
CA GLY A 135 0.16 -3.72 2.10
C GLY A 135 -1.33 -3.34 1.91
N GLY A 136 -1.95 -3.63 0.75
CA GLY A 136 -3.34 -3.36 0.43
C GLY A 136 -4.40 -4.07 1.29
N LEU A 137 -4.08 -5.10 2.09
CA LEU A 137 -5.08 -5.67 3.01
C LEU A 137 -5.49 -4.67 4.12
N ILE A 138 -4.57 -3.82 4.57
CA ILE A 138 -4.85 -2.91 5.68
C ILE A 138 -5.95 -1.92 5.30
N SER A 139 -5.92 -1.36 4.08
CA SER A 139 -6.99 -0.49 3.59
C SER A 139 -8.32 -1.24 3.55
N ILE A 140 -8.36 -2.46 2.99
CA ILE A 140 -9.57 -3.29 2.92
C ILE A 140 -10.23 -3.51 4.30
N TRP A 141 -9.45 -3.68 5.38
CA TRP A 141 -10.01 -3.81 6.73
C TRP A 141 -10.75 -2.54 7.17
N TYR A 142 -10.19 -1.36 6.93
CA TYR A 142 -10.85 -0.09 7.21
C TYR A 142 -12.04 0.15 6.30
N GLN A 143 -11.97 -0.25 5.03
CA GLN A 143 -13.11 -0.17 4.11
C GLN A 143 -14.28 -1.03 4.59
N ARG A 144 -13.99 -2.25 5.07
CA ARG A 144 -14.99 -3.12 5.71
C ARG A 144 -15.57 -2.47 6.96
N MET A 145 -14.72 -1.89 7.81
CA MET A 145 -15.19 -1.16 8.99
C MET A 145 -16.12 -0.02 8.58
N CYS A 146 -15.76 0.76 7.58
CA CYS A 146 -16.61 1.83 7.05
C CYS A 146 -17.98 1.31 6.57
N ALA A 147 -17.99 0.20 5.82
CA ALA A 147 -19.23 -0.42 5.35
C ALA A 147 -20.13 -0.94 6.50
N VAL A 148 -19.54 -1.51 7.57
CA VAL A 148 -20.30 -1.97 8.75
C VAL A 148 -21.07 -0.83 9.41
N PHE A 149 -20.53 0.39 9.37
CA PHE A 149 -21.16 1.59 9.93
C PHE A 149 -21.90 2.42 8.88
N GLY A 150 -22.33 1.79 7.78
CA GLY A 150 -23.23 2.40 6.79
C GLY A 150 -22.55 3.18 5.67
N GLY A 151 -21.22 3.14 5.57
CA GLY A 151 -20.50 3.69 4.42
C GLY A 151 -20.80 2.93 3.13
N ILE A 152 -20.91 3.65 2.02
CA ILE A 152 -21.16 3.09 0.68
C ILE A 152 -19.86 3.09 -0.11
N TYR A 153 -19.52 1.95 -0.72
CA TYR A 153 -18.32 1.77 -1.54
C TYR A 153 -18.67 1.47 -3.00
N CYS A 154 -18.08 2.22 -3.93
CA CYS A 154 -18.26 2.04 -5.37
C CYS A 154 -16.90 2.00 -6.08
N LEU A 155 -16.49 0.79 -6.48
CA LEU A 155 -15.33 0.58 -7.35
C LEU A 155 -15.75 0.74 -8.82
N ARG A 156 -14.78 1.04 -9.71
CA ARG A 156 -15.03 1.38 -11.12
C ARG A 156 -16.05 2.52 -11.28
N HIS A 157 -16.02 3.46 -10.34
CA HIS A 157 -16.90 4.62 -10.29
C HIS A 157 -16.07 5.89 -10.25
N SER A 158 -15.74 6.41 -11.43
CA SER A 158 -14.93 7.61 -11.56
C SER A 158 -15.74 8.89 -11.31
N VAL A 159 -15.05 9.91 -10.83
CA VAL A 159 -15.57 11.26 -10.64
C VAL A 159 -15.03 12.14 -11.76
N GLN A 160 -15.92 12.84 -12.47
CA GLN A 160 -15.55 13.73 -13.57
C GLN A 160 -15.03 15.07 -13.05
N CYS A 161 -15.71 15.67 -12.07
CA CYS A 161 -15.30 16.97 -11.53
C CYS A 161 -15.87 17.28 -10.15
N LEU A 162 -15.23 18.25 -9.49
CA LEU A 162 -15.71 18.91 -8.28
C LEU A 162 -16.55 20.14 -8.66
N VAL A 163 -17.71 20.30 -8.04
CA VAL A 163 -18.58 21.47 -8.25
C VAL A 163 -18.33 22.50 -7.17
N VAL A 164 -17.63 23.57 -7.54
CA VAL A 164 -17.29 24.68 -6.64
C VAL A 164 -18.29 25.83 -6.80
N ASP A 165 -18.80 26.30 -5.68
CA ASP A 165 -19.65 27.49 -5.63
C ASP A 165 -18.80 28.77 -5.75
N LYS A 166 -19.15 29.64 -6.71
CA LYS A 166 -18.34 30.82 -7.03
C LYS A 166 -18.37 31.90 -5.94
N GLU A 167 -19.46 31.98 -5.18
CA GLU A 167 -19.63 33.00 -4.15
C GLU A 167 -18.92 32.61 -2.85
N SER A 168 -19.12 31.37 -2.39
CA SER A 168 -18.50 30.88 -1.16
C SER A 168 -17.11 30.28 -1.34
N GLY A 169 -16.70 29.97 -2.58
CA GLY A 169 -15.44 29.29 -2.88
C GLY A 169 -15.37 27.85 -2.35
N LYS A 170 -16.49 27.27 -1.90
CA LYS A 170 -16.54 25.91 -1.34
C LYS A 170 -17.01 24.89 -2.37
N CYS A 171 -16.48 23.67 -2.28
CA CYS A 171 -17.02 22.55 -3.04
C CYS A 171 -18.40 22.16 -2.48
N LYS A 172 -19.37 21.89 -3.34
CA LYS A 172 -20.76 21.55 -2.96
C LYS A 172 -21.16 20.15 -3.38
N ALA A 173 -20.56 19.63 -4.43
CA ALA A 173 -20.92 18.33 -4.99
C ALA A 173 -19.79 17.78 -5.86
N ILE A 174 -19.90 16.51 -6.21
CA ILE A 174 -19.20 15.91 -7.34
C ILE A 174 -20.17 15.68 -8.50
N ILE A 175 -19.64 15.55 -9.71
CA ILE A 175 -20.35 14.93 -10.85
C ILE A 175 -19.63 13.63 -11.17
N ASP A 176 -20.35 12.51 -11.12
CA ASP A 176 -19.78 11.20 -11.41
C ASP A 176 -19.75 10.87 -12.90
N GLN A 177 -19.20 9.69 -13.25
CA GLN A 177 -19.10 9.23 -14.63
C GLN A 177 -20.43 9.06 -15.36
N TYR A 178 -21.54 8.93 -14.63
CA TYR A 178 -22.89 8.82 -15.17
C TYR A 178 -23.60 10.17 -15.27
N GLY A 179 -22.93 11.27 -14.89
CA GLY A 179 -23.49 12.61 -14.86
C GLY A 179 -24.37 12.86 -13.63
N GLN A 180 -24.40 11.96 -12.65
CA GLN A 180 -25.12 12.14 -11.40
C GLN A 180 -24.39 13.18 -10.54
N ARG A 181 -25.15 14.18 -10.08
CA ARG A 181 -24.66 15.17 -9.12
C ARG A 181 -24.88 14.67 -7.69
N ILE A 182 -23.81 14.51 -6.92
CA ILE A 182 -23.86 14.01 -5.54
C ILE A 182 -23.32 15.08 -4.59
N ILE A 183 -24.15 15.54 -3.67
CA ILE A 183 -23.88 16.64 -2.75
C ILE A 183 -23.10 16.14 -1.52
N SER A 184 -22.13 16.93 -1.05
CA SER A 184 -21.42 16.66 0.20
C SER A 184 -20.89 17.92 0.88
N LYS A 185 -20.62 17.81 2.18
CA LYS A 185 -19.99 18.87 2.99
C LYS A 185 -18.46 18.79 2.90
N HIS A 186 -17.91 17.58 2.90
CA HIS A 186 -16.47 17.31 2.89
C HIS A 186 -16.09 16.40 1.73
N PHE A 187 -14.95 16.68 1.11
CA PHE A 187 -14.42 15.92 -0.03
C PHE A 187 -12.97 15.54 0.28
N LEU A 188 -12.67 14.26 0.37
CA LEU A 188 -11.32 13.73 0.48
C LEU A 188 -10.91 13.21 -0.89
N VAL A 189 -9.74 13.62 -1.36
CA VAL A 189 -9.26 13.27 -2.70
C VAL A 189 -7.81 12.81 -2.58
N GLU A 190 -7.49 11.61 -3.05
CA GLU A 190 -6.11 11.16 -3.18
C GLU A 190 -5.39 11.97 -4.28
N ASP A 191 -4.12 12.30 -4.07
CA ASP A 191 -3.32 13.19 -4.92
C ASP A 191 -3.37 12.83 -6.42
N SER A 192 -3.36 11.54 -6.79
CA SER A 192 -3.37 11.11 -8.20
C SER A 192 -4.66 11.41 -8.95
N TYR A 193 -5.76 11.67 -8.23
CA TYR A 193 -7.05 12.06 -8.82
C TYR A 193 -7.15 13.56 -9.12
N LEU A 194 -6.19 14.36 -8.68
CA LEU A 194 -6.15 15.79 -8.96
C LEU A 194 -5.62 16.06 -10.36
N SER A 195 -6.11 17.13 -10.98
CA SER A 195 -5.69 17.51 -12.33
C SER A 195 -4.26 18.04 -12.35
N GLU A 196 -3.58 17.91 -13.49
CA GLU A 196 -2.23 18.47 -13.69
C GLU A 196 -2.17 19.98 -13.39
N ASN A 197 -3.23 20.73 -13.69
CA ASN A 197 -3.33 22.16 -13.38
C ASN A 197 -3.38 22.43 -11.87
N THR A 198 -4.12 21.61 -11.13
CA THR A 198 -4.19 21.67 -9.66
C THR A 198 -2.83 21.40 -9.04
N CYS A 199 -2.06 20.49 -9.63
CA CYS A 199 -0.75 20.06 -9.14
C CYS A 199 0.44 20.78 -9.77
N ALA A 200 0.22 21.85 -10.55
CA ALA A 200 1.27 22.48 -11.36
C ALA A 200 2.47 23.04 -10.58
N HIS A 201 2.29 23.35 -9.30
CA HIS A 201 3.36 23.85 -8.41
C HIS A 201 3.84 22.81 -7.39
N VAL A 202 3.32 21.58 -7.46
CA VAL A 202 3.67 20.52 -6.54
C VAL A 202 4.98 19.88 -6.99
N GLN A 203 5.94 19.81 -6.07
CA GLN A 203 7.21 19.15 -6.30
C GLN A 203 7.16 17.77 -5.65
N TYR A 204 6.94 16.74 -6.47
CA TYR A 204 6.87 15.37 -5.99
C TYR A 204 8.26 14.78 -5.78
N ARG A 205 8.38 13.96 -4.72
CA ARG A 205 9.47 13.00 -4.59
C ARG A 205 9.11 11.74 -5.38
N GLN A 206 10.08 10.83 -5.49
CA GLN A 206 9.89 9.55 -6.16
C GLN A 206 10.45 8.42 -5.30
N ILE A 207 9.82 7.25 -5.37
CA ILE A 207 10.26 6.01 -4.70
C ILE A 207 10.69 5.01 -5.77
N SER A 208 11.92 4.53 -5.66
CA SER A 208 12.45 3.48 -6.51
C SER A 208 12.06 2.14 -5.90
N ARG A 209 11.33 1.31 -6.65
CA ARG A 209 10.86 -0.01 -6.22
C ARG A 209 11.35 -1.08 -7.20
N ALA A 210 11.75 -2.22 -6.64
CA ALA A 210 11.90 -3.45 -7.40
C ALA A 210 11.16 -4.61 -6.73
N ILE A 211 10.59 -5.49 -7.55
CA ILE A 211 9.94 -6.72 -7.12
C ILE A 211 10.63 -7.87 -7.85
N LEU A 212 11.21 -8.79 -7.10
CA LEU A 212 11.99 -9.90 -7.63
C LEU A 212 11.39 -11.23 -7.19
N ILE A 213 11.47 -12.23 -8.06
CA ILE A 213 11.21 -13.64 -7.72
C ILE A 213 12.54 -14.38 -7.78
N THR A 214 12.91 -15.02 -6.68
CA THR A 214 14.18 -15.78 -6.56
C THR A 214 13.92 -17.22 -6.16
N ASP A 215 14.87 -18.11 -6.44
CA ASP A 215 14.76 -19.55 -6.13
C ASP A 215 15.17 -19.90 -4.69
N ARG A 216 15.96 -19.04 -4.04
CA ARG A 216 16.50 -19.23 -2.69
C ARG A 216 16.56 -17.91 -1.92
N SER A 217 16.69 -18.04 -0.59
CA SER A 217 16.94 -16.91 0.30
C SER A 217 18.35 -16.34 0.11
N VAL A 218 18.48 -15.03 0.24
CA VAL A 218 19.76 -14.29 0.26
C VAL A 218 20.71 -14.84 1.33
N LEU A 219 20.17 -15.32 2.45
CA LEU A 219 20.96 -15.99 3.47
C LEU A 219 20.52 -17.43 3.66
N LYS A 220 21.42 -18.36 3.34
CA LYS A 220 21.20 -19.79 3.59
C LYS A 220 21.16 -20.06 5.10
N THR A 221 20.04 -20.60 5.56
CA THR A 221 19.86 -21.09 6.94
C THR A 221 19.20 -22.46 6.94
N ASP A 222 19.14 -23.13 8.09
CA ASP A 222 18.51 -24.46 8.24
C ASP A 222 16.98 -24.43 8.01
N SER A 223 16.37 -23.24 8.07
CA SER A 223 14.93 -23.04 7.88
C SER A 223 14.68 -22.12 6.70
N ASP A 224 14.05 -22.65 5.67
CA ASP A 224 13.69 -21.94 4.44
C ASP A 224 12.47 -20.99 4.63
N GLN A 225 11.67 -21.18 5.67
CA GLN A 225 10.49 -20.35 5.96
C GLN A 225 10.81 -19.14 6.86
N GLN A 226 11.58 -18.18 6.35
CA GLN A 226 11.92 -16.93 7.06
C GLN A 226 11.44 -15.69 6.32
N ILE A 227 11.24 -14.62 7.09
CA ILE A 227 11.00 -13.27 6.57
C ILE A 227 12.19 -12.43 7.05
N SER A 228 12.86 -11.78 6.11
CA SER A 228 14.12 -11.08 6.39
C SER A 228 14.04 -9.64 5.89
N ILE A 229 14.63 -8.74 6.68
CA ILE A 229 14.83 -7.35 6.27
C ILE A 229 16.34 -7.09 6.29
N LEU A 230 16.84 -6.66 5.14
CA LEU A 230 18.22 -6.29 4.91
C LEU A 230 18.26 -4.80 4.52
N THR A 231 19.20 -4.07 5.12
CA THR A 231 19.49 -2.69 4.74
C THR A 231 20.85 -2.63 4.08
N VAL A 232 20.90 -2.10 2.86
CA VAL A 232 22.11 -1.85 2.10
C VAL A 232 22.40 -0.35 2.14
N PRO A 233 23.43 0.11 2.87
CA PRO A 233 23.80 1.52 2.91
C PRO A 233 24.16 2.05 1.52
N ALA A 234 23.97 3.36 1.32
CA ALA A 234 24.41 4.06 0.13
C ALA A 234 25.94 3.97 -0.01
N GLU A 235 26.43 3.58 -1.20
CA GLU A 235 27.87 3.51 -1.50
C GLU A 235 28.37 4.81 -2.16
N GLU A 236 27.51 5.50 -2.91
CA GLU A 236 27.84 6.73 -3.66
C GLU A 236 27.18 7.97 -3.05
N PRO A 237 27.86 9.14 -3.04
CA PRO A 237 27.25 10.40 -2.63
C PRO A 237 26.02 10.72 -3.49
N GLY A 238 24.91 11.11 -2.85
CA GLY A 238 23.66 11.43 -3.54
C GLY A 238 22.74 10.23 -3.80
N THR A 239 23.13 9.02 -3.35
CA THR A 239 22.25 7.84 -3.32
C THR A 239 21.70 7.60 -1.92
N PHE A 240 20.59 6.86 -1.83
CA PHE A 240 19.93 6.55 -0.57
C PHE A 240 20.13 5.08 -0.18
N ALA A 241 20.02 4.79 1.12
CA ALA A 241 20.07 3.41 1.59
C ALA A 241 18.90 2.60 1.01
N VAL A 242 19.21 1.40 0.52
CA VAL A 242 18.23 0.48 -0.07
C VAL A 242 17.74 -0.49 0.98
N ARG A 243 16.43 -0.60 1.11
CA ARG A 243 15.76 -1.58 1.96
C ARG A 243 15.39 -2.79 1.11
N VAL A 244 15.72 -3.98 1.58
CA VAL A 244 15.41 -5.26 0.94
C VAL A 244 14.56 -6.08 1.91
N ILE A 245 13.34 -6.44 1.51
CA ILE A 245 12.43 -7.29 2.28
C ILE A 245 12.24 -8.58 1.51
N GLU A 246 12.64 -9.70 2.12
CA GLU A 246 12.48 -11.03 1.55
C GLU A 246 11.32 -11.76 2.23
N LEU A 247 10.42 -12.29 1.41
CA LEU A 247 9.22 -13.03 1.83
C LEU A 247 9.29 -14.45 1.28
N CYS A 248 9.25 -15.45 2.17
CA CYS A 248 9.17 -16.87 1.79
C CYS A 248 7.72 -17.31 1.51
N SER A 249 7.54 -18.48 0.90
CA SER A 249 6.20 -19.01 0.56
C SER A 249 5.20 -19.12 1.73
N SER A 250 5.64 -19.21 2.99
CA SER A 250 4.74 -19.22 4.16
C SER A 250 3.96 -17.91 4.37
N THR A 251 4.43 -16.80 3.79
CA THR A 251 3.66 -15.54 3.73
C THR A 251 2.51 -15.61 2.74
N MET A 252 2.41 -16.67 1.93
CA MET A 252 1.39 -16.82 0.88
C MET A 252 1.48 -15.74 -0.21
N THR A 253 2.64 -15.09 -0.40
CA THR A 253 2.88 -14.08 -1.44
C THR A 253 3.62 -14.62 -2.67
N CYS A 254 4.13 -15.85 -2.61
CA CYS A 254 4.85 -16.50 -3.71
C CYS A 254 4.67 -18.04 -3.66
N MET A 255 5.01 -18.72 -4.75
CA MET A 255 4.93 -20.18 -4.85
C MET A 255 6.00 -20.88 -3.99
N LYS A 256 5.75 -22.14 -3.59
CA LYS A 256 6.73 -22.94 -2.85
C LYS A 256 8.02 -23.10 -3.67
N GLY A 257 9.16 -23.05 -2.98
CA GLY A 257 10.48 -23.09 -3.64
C GLY A 257 10.88 -21.76 -4.30
N SER A 258 10.14 -20.67 -4.03
CA SER A 258 10.52 -19.32 -4.45
C SER A 258 10.40 -18.34 -3.28
N TYR A 259 10.99 -17.16 -3.48
CA TYR A 259 10.92 -16.03 -2.57
C TYR A 259 10.52 -14.78 -3.35
N LEU A 260 9.71 -13.93 -2.71
CA LEU A 260 9.37 -12.60 -3.22
C LEU A 260 10.23 -11.57 -2.50
N VAL A 261 11.07 -10.85 -3.25
CA VAL A 261 11.98 -9.85 -2.70
C VAL A 261 11.56 -8.47 -3.15
N HIS A 262 11.33 -7.58 -2.20
CA HIS A 262 11.03 -6.17 -2.45
C HIS A 262 12.25 -5.32 -2.15
N LEU A 263 12.65 -4.47 -3.10
CA LEU A 263 13.65 -3.44 -2.87
C LEU A 263 12.99 -2.06 -2.89
N THR A 264 13.45 -1.16 -2.03
CA THR A 264 12.89 0.19 -1.91
C THR A 264 13.92 1.20 -1.45
N CYS A 265 13.97 2.34 -2.12
CA CYS A 265 14.68 3.53 -1.67
C CYS A 265 14.02 4.80 -2.21
N THR A 266 14.39 5.95 -1.64
CA THR A 266 14.12 7.23 -2.28
C THR A 266 14.84 7.26 -3.62
N SER A 267 14.16 7.72 -4.67
CA SER A 267 14.74 7.70 -6.02
C SER A 267 15.79 8.81 -6.15
N SER A 268 16.92 8.47 -6.75
CA SER A 268 17.88 9.45 -7.27
C SER A 268 17.77 9.55 -8.80
N LYS A 269 17.47 8.43 -9.47
CA LYS A 269 17.25 8.34 -10.93
C LYS A 269 16.07 7.42 -11.24
N THR A 270 16.19 6.55 -12.25
CA THR A 270 15.21 5.48 -12.48
C THR A 270 15.39 4.35 -11.46
N ALA A 271 14.31 3.63 -11.17
CA ALA A 271 14.34 2.52 -10.23
C ALA A 271 15.34 1.42 -10.61
N ARG A 272 15.55 1.19 -11.91
CA ARG A 272 16.56 0.24 -12.37
C ARG A 272 17.97 0.74 -12.07
N GLU A 273 18.28 1.99 -12.38
CA GLU A 273 19.61 2.57 -12.10
C GLU A 273 19.92 2.60 -10.59
N ASP A 274 18.93 2.90 -9.76
CA ASP A 274 19.10 2.97 -8.31
C ASP A 274 19.27 1.59 -7.65
N LEU A 275 18.60 0.55 -8.17
CA LEU A 275 18.45 -0.74 -7.48
C LEU A 275 19.24 -1.89 -8.11
N GLU A 276 19.48 -1.85 -9.44
CA GLU A 276 20.21 -2.91 -10.15
C GLU A 276 21.60 -3.21 -9.54
N PRO A 277 22.40 -2.22 -9.08
CA PRO A 277 23.68 -2.53 -8.41
C PRO A 277 23.52 -3.41 -7.17
N VAL A 278 22.45 -3.20 -6.39
CA VAL A 278 22.13 -4.03 -5.21
C VAL A 278 21.64 -5.41 -5.65
N VAL A 279 20.83 -5.48 -6.70
CA VAL A 279 20.34 -6.75 -7.25
C VAL A 279 21.51 -7.62 -7.74
N GLN A 280 22.45 -7.07 -8.51
CA GLN A 280 23.62 -7.79 -9.01
C GLN A 280 24.58 -8.21 -7.88
N LYS A 281 24.61 -7.44 -6.78
CA LYS A 281 25.39 -7.80 -5.60
C LYS A 281 24.80 -9.01 -4.88
N LEU A 282 23.48 -9.10 -4.78
CA LEU A 282 22.78 -10.13 -4.02
C LEU A 282 22.38 -11.37 -4.83
N PHE A 283 22.18 -11.25 -6.14
CA PHE A 283 21.58 -12.30 -6.97
C PHE A 283 22.35 -12.53 -8.28
N THR A 284 22.22 -13.73 -8.84
CA THR A 284 22.72 -14.08 -10.17
C THR A 284 21.55 -14.20 -11.17
N PRO A 285 21.57 -13.52 -12.32
CA PRO A 285 20.53 -13.68 -13.34
C PRO A 285 20.39 -15.15 -13.78
N TYR A 286 19.17 -15.62 -13.97
CA TYR A 286 18.94 -16.96 -14.51
C TYR A 286 19.49 -17.07 -15.94
N THR A 287 20.38 -18.02 -16.19
CA THR A 287 20.87 -18.40 -17.53
C THR A 287 20.58 -19.88 -17.75
N GLU A 288 20.08 -20.24 -18.94
CA GLU A 288 19.81 -21.65 -19.31
C GLU A 288 21.09 -22.48 -19.41
N THR A 289 22.22 -21.82 -19.68
CA THR A 289 23.56 -22.42 -19.75
C THR A 289 24.30 -22.23 -18.43
N GLU A 290 23.98 -23.02 -17.41
CA GLU A 290 24.93 -23.24 -16.31
C GLU A 290 25.51 -24.64 -16.42
N ILE A 291 26.79 -24.64 -16.75
CA ILE A 291 27.75 -25.73 -16.72
C ILE A 291 27.73 -26.31 -15.30
N GLU A 292 27.69 -27.63 -15.19
CA GLU A 292 27.44 -28.42 -13.97
C GLU A 292 28.45 -28.25 -12.80
N ASN A 293 29.30 -27.22 -12.76
CA ASN A 293 30.50 -27.22 -11.91
C ASN A 293 30.86 -25.92 -11.15
N GLU A 294 30.01 -24.89 -11.06
CA GLU A 294 30.27 -23.76 -10.15
C GLU A 294 29.37 -23.79 -8.92
N GLU A 295 29.95 -23.69 -7.73
CA GLU A 295 29.20 -23.49 -6.48
C GLU A 295 28.48 -22.13 -6.57
N ILE A 296 27.20 -22.15 -6.95
CA ILE A 296 26.39 -20.94 -7.06
C ILE A 296 26.12 -20.41 -5.64
N GLU A 297 26.98 -19.49 -5.19
CA GLU A 297 26.91 -18.89 -3.85
C GLU A 297 25.67 -18.00 -3.67
N LYS A 298 25.23 -17.33 -4.73
CA LYS A 298 24.07 -16.40 -4.70
C LYS A 298 22.76 -17.09 -5.12
N PRO A 299 21.59 -16.59 -4.70
CA PRO A 299 20.31 -17.05 -5.25
C PRO A 299 20.15 -16.62 -6.71
N ARG A 300 19.39 -17.40 -7.49
CA ARG A 300 19.09 -17.08 -8.89
C ARG A 300 17.88 -16.16 -8.97
N LEU A 301 18.01 -15.11 -9.76
CA LEU A 301 16.93 -14.19 -10.10
C LEU A 301 16.12 -14.77 -11.26
N LEU A 302 14.89 -15.18 -10.97
CA LEU A 302 13.98 -15.80 -11.94
C LEU A 302 13.18 -14.75 -12.71
N TRP A 303 12.80 -13.67 -12.04
CA TRP A 303 12.03 -12.57 -12.62
C TRP A 303 12.26 -11.29 -11.83
N GLY A 304 12.20 -10.12 -12.49
CA GLY A 304 12.36 -8.82 -11.85
C GLY A 304 11.58 -7.72 -12.55
N LEU A 305 10.92 -6.86 -11.75
CA LEU A 305 10.24 -5.64 -12.17
C LEU A 305 10.85 -4.46 -11.43
N TYR A 306 11.07 -3.36 -12.15
CA TYR A 306 11.55 -2.09 -11.61
C TYR A 306 10.59 -0.99 -12.02
N PHE A 307 10.21 -0.12 -11.08
CA PHE A 307 9.35 1.02 -11.37
C PHE A 307 9.54 2.13 -10.33
N ASN A 308 9.31 3.37 -10.75
CA ASN A 308 9.25 4.51 -9.87
C ASN A 308 7.79 4.77 -9.49
N MET A 309 7.55 5.14 -8.24
CA MET A 309 6.24 5.53 -7.72
C MET A 309 6.31 6.95 -7.18
N ARG A 310 5.32 7.78 -7.52
CA ARG A 310 5.20 9.14 -6.99
C ARG A 310 5.10 9.09 -5.46
N ASP A 311 5.94 9.89 -4.81
CA ASP A 311 5.81 10.19 -3.39
C ASP A 311 5.25 11.61 -3.22
N SER A 312 3.97 11.65 -2.88
CA SER A 312 3.21 12.87 -2.56
C SER A 312 3.07 13.10 -1.05
N SER A 313 3.80 12.35 -0.22
CA SER A 313 3.82 12.58 1.23
C SER A 313 4.52 13.90 1.57
N ASP A 314 4.14 14.48 2.72
CA ASP A 314 4.65 15.76 3.22
C ASP A 314 4.40 16.98 2.30
N VAL A 315 3.57 16.86 1.25
CA VAL A 315 3.22 17.99 0.38
C VAL A 315 2.30 18.95 1.12
N ASN A 316 2.67 20.25 1.13
CA ASN A 316 1.86 21.27 1.77
C ASN A 316 0.61 21.59 0.92
N ARG A 317 -0.55 21.65 1.55
CA ARG A 317 -1.83 22.04 0.92
C ARG A 317 -1.72 23.28 0.01
N ASN A 318 -0.97 24.30 0.44
CA ASN A 318 -0.87 25.58 -0.26
C ASN A 318 -0.10 25.49 -1.60
N THR A 319 0.51 24.35 -1.90
CA THR A 319 1.15 24.10 -3.22
C THR A 319 0.14 23.66 -4.28
N TYR A 320 -1.06 23.21 -3.89
CA TYR A 320 -2.14 22.90 -4.81
C TYR A 320 -2.91 24.18 -5.19
N ASN A 321 -3.17 24.34 -6.48
CA ASN A 321 -3.89 25.49 -7.02
C ASN A 321 -5.40 25.39 -6.78
N ASP A 322 -6.01 26.52 -6.42
CA ASP A 322 -7.46 26.72 -6.38
C ASP A 322 -8.26 25.69 -5.56
N LEU A 323 -7.65 25.08 -4.53
CA LEU A 323 -8.27 24.00 -3.78
C LEU A 323 -9.24 24.52 -2.70
N PRO A 324 -10.56 24.24 -2.80
CA PRO A 324 -11.55 24.70 -1.83
C PRO A 324 -11.26 24.23 -0.41
N SER A 325 -11.52 25.04 0.61
CA SER A 325 -11.18 24.75 2.02
C SER A 325 -11.80 23.46 2.59
N ASN A 326 -12.87 22.95 1.99
CA ASN A 326 -13.54 21.71 2.37
C ASN A 326 -13.18 20.50 1.46
N VAL A 327 -12.18 20.65 0.60
CA VAL A 327 -11.55 19.59 -0.17
C VAL A 327 -10.21 19.28 0.47
N TYR A 328 -10.02 18.08 0.99
CA TYR A 328 -8.83 17.61 1.70
C TYR A 328 -8.05 16.65 0.79
N VAL A 329 -6.73 16.75 0.79
CA VAL A 329 -5.86 15.91 -0.05
C VAL A 329 -5.23 14.84 0.81
N CYS A 330 -5.28 13.59 0.33
CA CYS A 330 -4.50 12.49 0.90
C CYS A 330 -3.28 12.20 0.01
N SER A 331 -2.12 12.04 0.64
CA SER A 331 -0.93 11.55 -0.04
C SER A 331 -1.00 10.04 -0.30
N GLY A 332 -0.26 9.60 -1.32
CA GLY A 332 0.01 8.20 -1.60
C GLY A 332 1.05 7.60 -0.64
N PRO A 333 1.60 6.42 -0.97
CA PRO A 333 2.61 5.76 -0.14
C PRO A 333 3.91 6.57 -0.02
N ASP A 334 4.51 6.57 1.17
CA ASP A 334 5.84 7.13 1.43
C ASP A 334 6.93 6.04 1.43
N CYS A 335 8.20 6.46 1.45
CA CYS A 335 9.34 5.54 1.39
C CYS A 335 9.69 4.85 2.75
N ALA A 336 8.93 5.14 3.81
CA ALA A 336 9.16 4.56 5.13
C ALA A 336 8.89 3.04 5.18
N LEU A 337 9.31 2.40 6.27
CA LEU A 337 9.01 0.99 6.52
C LEU A 337 7.59 0.78 7.09
N GLY A 338 7.11 1.74 7.88
CA GLY A 338 5.82 1.70 8.55
C GLY A 338 4.77 2.56 7.85
N ASN A 339 3.58 2.64 8.44
CA ASN A 339 2.45 3.42 7.92
C ASN A 339 2.16 4.68 8.76
N ASP A 340 3.16 5.16 9.52
CA ASP A 340 2.98 6.27 10.45
C ASP A 340 2.49 7.54 9.76
N ASN A 341 3.00 7.83 8.55
CA ASN A 341 2.57 8.98 7.77
C ASN A 341 1.07 8.88 7.42
N ALA A 342 0.62 7.75 6.89
CA ALA A 342 -0.78 7.52 6.54
C ALA A 342 -1.71 7.65 7.76
N VAL A 343 -1.32 7.10 8.92
CA VAL A 343 -2.13 7.18 10.15
C VAL A 343 -2.19 8.62 10.68
N LYS A 344 -1.06 9.33 10.75
CA LYS A 344 -1.00 10.72 11.22
C LYS A 344 -1.80 11.66 10.33
N GLN A 345 -1.68 11.51 9.01
CA GLN A 345 -2.48 12.28 8.05
C GLN A 345 -3.97 12.00 8.24
N ALA A 346 -4.36 10.73 8.41
CA ALA A 346 -5.74 10.34 8.61
C ALA A 346 -6.35 10.93 9.90
N GLU A 347 -5.62 10.86 11.01
CA GLU A 347 -6.05 11.43 12.28
C GLU A 347 -6.19 12.96 12.20
N ALA A 348 -5.21 13.63 11.61
CA ALA A 348 -5.23 15.09 11.44
C ALA A 348 -6.41 15.56 10.57
N LEU A 349 -6.69 14.88 9.46
CA LEU A 349 -7.82 15.20 8.59
C LEU A 349 -9.16 14.86 9.24
N PHE A 350 -9.25 13.74 9.95
CA PHE A 350 -10.46 13.37 10.68
C PHE A 350 -10.83 14.44 11.71
N GLN A 351 -9.87 14.96 12.49
CA GLN A 351 -10.13 16.02 13.48
C GLN A 351 -10.58 17.34 12.84
N GLN A 352 -10.24 17.60 11.57
CA GLN A 352 -10.77 18.75 10.82
C GLN A 352 -12.21 18.54 10.35
N ILE A 353 -12.61 17.30 10.08
CA ILE A 353 -13.95 16.95 9.57
C ILE A 353 -14.94 16.75 10.73
N CYS A 354 -14.51 16.04 11.77
CA CYS A 354 -15.29 15.65 12.94
C CYS A 354 -14.59 16.15 14.22
N PRO A 355 -14.63 17.46 14.51
CA PRO A 355 -13.95 17.99 15.69
C PRO A 355 -14.60 17.47 16.98
N ASN A 356 -13.77 17.10 17.97
CA ASN A 356 -14.17 16.54 19.27
C ASN A 356 -14.75 15.11 19.23
N GLU A 357 -14.66 14.42 18.10
CA GLU A 357 -14.99 13.00 18.00
C GLU A 357 -13.74 12.13 18.25
N ASP A 358 -13.96 10.93 18.78
CA ASP A 358 -12.89 9.95 19.00
C ASP A 358 -12.44 9.35 17.67
N PHE A 359 -11.12 9.26 17.47
CA PHE A 359 -10.54 8.68 16.27
C PHE A 359 -10.56 7.14 16.33
N CYS A 360 -11.43 6.52 15.52
CA CYS A 360 -11.58 5.06 15.39
C CYS A 360 -11.79 4.31 16.72
N PRO A 361 -12.83 4.64 17.53
CA PRO A 361 -13.09 3.92 18.77
C PRO A 361 -13.46 2.44 18.50
N PRO A 362 -13.10 1.52 19.42
CA PRO A 362 -13.50 0.11 19.29
C PRO A 362 -15.02 -0.02 19.14
N PRO A 363 -15.50 -0.98 18.34
CA PRO A 363 -16.94 -1.25 18.29
C PRO A 363 -17.45 -1.59 19.69
N PRO A 364 -18.64 -1.11 20.09
CA PRO A 364 -19.25 -1.53 21.34
C PRO A 364 -19.42 -3.05 21.31
N ASN A 365 -19.04 -3.76 22.37
CA ASN A 365 -19.24 -5.21 22.38
C ASN A 365 -20.75 -5.47 22.41
N PRO A 366 -21.26 -6.38 21.58
CA PRO A 366 -22.69 -6.70 21.57
C PRO A 366 -23.18 -7.26 22.91
N GLU A 367 -22.28 -7.86 23.70
CA GLU A 367 -22.56 -8.39 25.04
C GLU A 367 -22.70 -7.28 26.11
N ASP A 368 -22.21 -6.06 25.83
CA ASP A 368 -22.34 -4.90 26.74
C ASP A 368 -23.69 -4.17 26.56
N ILE A 369 -24.47 -4.53 25.54
CA ILE A 369 -25.80 -3.96 25.29
C ILE A 369 -26.80 -4.63 26.23
N ILE A 370 -27.12 -3.98 27.36
CA ILE A 370 -28.19 -4.43 28.25
C ILE A 370 -29.52 -4.21 27.52
N LEU A 371 -30.15 -5.31 27.11
CA LEU A 371 -31.54 -5.29 26.64
C LEU A 371 -32.43 -5.23 27.90
N ASP A 372 -33.17 -4.14 28.07
CA ASP A 372 -34.17 -4.04 29.15
C ASP A 372 -35.19 -5.17 28.98
N GLY A 373 -35.13 -6.16 29.87
CA GLY A 373 -35.95 -7.35 29.87
C GLY A 373 -37.34 -7.12 30.47
N ASP A 374 -38.13 -6.21 29.90
CA ASP A 374 -39.53 -5.98 30.33
C ASP A 374 -40.48 -5.86 29.11
N SER A 375 -40.61 -6.95 28.34
CA SER A 375 -41.70 -7.17 27.37
C SER A 375 -41.81 -8.65 26.98
N LEU A 376 -41.82 -9.56 27.96
CA LEU A 376 -42.28 -10.92 27.72
C LEU A 376 -43.82 -10.89 27.60
N GLN A 377 -44.32 -10.84 26.36
CA GLN A 377 -45.62 -11.43 26.08
C GLN A 377 -45.53 -12.93 26.40
N PRO A 378 -46.53 -13.53 27.07
CA PRO A 378 -46.45 -14.94 27.44
C PRO A 378 -46.52 -15.79 26.18
N GLU A 379 -45.41 -16.43 25.82
CA GLU A 379 -45.43 -17.52 24.85
C GLU A 379 -46.28 -18.66 25.39
N ALA A 380 -47.26 -19.08 24.58
CA ALA A 380 -48.07 -20.24 24.86
C ALA A 380 -47.16 -21.46 24.99
N SER A 381 -47.28 -22.13 26.13
CA SER A 381 -46.58 -23.37 26.44
C SER A 381 -47.03 -24.51 25.53
N GLU A 382 -46.13 -25.05 24.72
CA GLU A 382 -46.21 -26.45 24.30
C GLU A 382 -44.88 -27.14 24.58
N SER A 383 -44.87 -27.89 25.67
CA SER A 383 -43.86 -28.89 25.97
C SER A 383 -44.12 -30.12 25.09
N SER A 384 -43.09 -30.59 24.38
CA SER A 384 -43.04 -32.00 23.99
C SER A 384 -41.60 -32.49 24.05
N ALA A 385 -41.34 -33.24 25.12
CA ALA A 385 -40.16 -34.09 25.25
C ALA A 385 -40.27 -35.25 24.24
N LEU A 386 -39.14 -35.58 23.62
CA LEU A 386 -38.94 -36.78 22.79
C LEU A 386 -39.19 -38.07 23.60
N PRO A 387 -39.66 -39.15 22.94
CA PRO A 387 -39.17 -40.47 23.30
C PRO A 387 -38.65 -41.31 22.12
N GLU A 388 -37.88 -42.32 22.53
CA GLU A 388 -36.91 -43.16 21.84
C GLU A 388 -37.40 -43.99 20.64
N ALA A 389 -36.42 -44.38 19.82
CA ALA A 389 -36.52 -45.31 18.71
C ALA A 389 -36.64 -46.77 19.16
N SER A 390 -37.48 -47.56 18.48
CA SER A 390 -37.23 -48.99 18.27
C SER A 390 -37.95 -49.50 17.00
N SER A 391 -37.18 -50.27 16.20
CA SER A 391 -37.56 -51.37 15.29
C SER A 391 -38.67 -51.10 14.24
N GLU A 392 -38.53 -51.32 12.93
CA GLU A 392 -38.00 -52.48 12.19
C GLU A 392 -37.73 -52.10 10.71
N THR A 393 -36.86 -52.87 10.06
CA THR A 393 -36.42 -52.82 8.65
C THR A 393 -37.54 -52.92 7.59
N PRO A 394 -37.39 -52.30 6.39
CA PRO A 394 -38.10 -52.73 5.20
C PRO A 394 -37.21 -53.58 4.27
N LYS A 395 -37.66 -54.80 3.96
CA LYS A 395 -37.14 -55.64 2.88
C LYS A 395 -37.77 -55.24 1.54
N GLU A 396 -36.98 -55.40 0.49
CA GLU A 396 -37.32 -55.31 -0.93
C GLU A 396 -38.59 -56.09 -1.33
N SER A 397 -39.34 -55.59 -2.31
CA SER A 397 -39.54 -56.30 -3.58
C SER A 397 -40.42 -55.51 -4.58
N SER A 398 -39.85 -55.36 -5.78
CA SER A 398 -40.45 -55.40 -7.13
C SER A 398 -41.95 -55.15 -7.31
N ASN A 399 -42.30 -54.24 -8.23
CA ASN A 399 -42.80 -54.64 -9.57
C ASN A 399 -42.92 -53.44 -10.53
N LEU A 400 -42.44 -53.67 -11.76
CA LEU A 400 -42.66 -52.84 -12.95
C LEU A 400 -44.13 -52.88 -13.37
N ARG A 401 -44.69 -51.73 -13.80
CA ARG A 401 -45.38 -51.63 -15.10
C ARG A 401 -45.48 -50.16 -15.57
N ASN A 402 -45.21 -49.99 -16.86
CA ASN A 402 -45.10 -48.75 -17.62
C ASN A 402 -46.48 -48.26 -18.16
N PRO A 403 -46.55 -47.13 -18.90
CA PRO A 403 -47.53 -46.06 -18.74
C PRO A 403 -48.73 -46.12 -19.69
N GLU A 404 -49.77 -45.34 -19.42
CA GLU A 404 -50.73 -44.89 -20.43
C GLU A 404 -50.94 -43.37 -20.39
N GLU A 405 -50.89 -42.79 -21.58
CA GLU A 405 -51.07 -41.39 -21.96
C GLU A 405 -52.57 -40.97 -22.03
N PRO A 406 -52.90 -39.70 -22.32
CA PRO A 406 -54.09 -39.01 -21.78
C PRO A 406 -55.30 -39.02 -22.71
N SER A 407 -56.47 -38.61 -22.19
CA SER A 407 -57.58 -38.10 -23.02
C SER A 407 -58.57 -37.22 -22.23
N LYS A 408 -58.74 -36.01 -22.77
CA LYS A 408 -59.82 -35.00 -22.61
C LYS A 408 -59.76 -34.01 -21.46
#